data_AF-A0A2G8EN77-F1
#
_entry.id   AF-A0A2G8EN77-F1
#
_cell.length_a   1.000
_cell.length_b   1.000
_cell.length_c   1.000
_cell.angle_alpha   90.00
_cell.angle_beta   90.00
_cell.angle_gamma   90.00
#
_symmetry.space_group_name_H-M   'P 1'
#
loop_
_entity.id
_entity.type
_entity.pdbx_description
1 polymer ?
#
loop_
_entity_poly.entity_id
_entity_poly.type
_entity_poly.pdbx_seq_one_letter_code
_entity_poly.pdbx_strand_id
1 'polypeptide(L)'
;MIRHCPVFPALLLSAFYAATAQAEDVQGQITVNADVAASCEVATSGSTTPLTGNFGKLTFDTSSWMSGKPIASAPDNLTITCTAGNAPVVKIDQGENYDPDAKSWRMKNKADGMLDYKLFSDAALATEITPNVDINTKKANPFALTLYGQMQAIPAGKDIPAGSYNDTLNMTISWTG
;
A
#
# COMPACT_ATOMS: atom_id res chain seq x y z
N MET A 1 105.56 -29.52 -42.62
CA MET A 1 104.67 -29.36 -41.45
C MET A 1 104.45 -27.87 -41.25
N ILE A 2 103.31 -27.36 -41.74
CA ILE A 2 102.96 -25.93 -41.77
C ILE A 2 101.74 -25.76 -40.86
N ARG A 3 101.89 -25.03 -39.74
CA ARG A 3 100.79 -24.68 -38.83
C ARG A 3 100.24 -23.31 -39.23
N HIS A 4 98.99 -23.29 -39.68
CA HIS A 4 98.23 -22.08 -39.98
C HIS A 4 97.50 -21.61 -38.72
N CYS A 5 97.64 -20.33 -38.40
CA CYS A 5 96.92 -19.66 -37.31
C CYS A 5 95.70 -18.93 -37.92
N PRO A 6 94.45 -19.29 -37.58
CA PRO A 6 93.30 -18.56 -38.08
C PRO A 6 92.95 -17.40 -37.13
N VAL A 7 92.86 -16.21 -37.73
CA VAL A 7 92.34 -14.98 -37.12
C VAL A 7 90.80 -15.08 -37.10
N PHE A 8 90.18 -14.94 -35.93
CA PHE A 8 88.73 -14.84 -35.79
C PHE A 8 88.30 -13.36 -35.78
N PRO A 9 87.33 -12.93 -36.60
CA PRO A 9 86.79 -11.57 -36.55
C PRO A 9 85.72 -11.45 -35.45
N ALA A 10 85.81 -10.41 -34.63
CA ALA A 10 84.84 -10.10 -33.59
C ALA A 10 83.56 -9.49 -34.20
N LEU A 11 82.45 -10.22 -34.10
CA LEU A 11 81.11 -9.77 -34.49
C LEU A 11 80.53 -8.91 -33.35
N LEU A 12 80.32 -7.62 -33.60
CA LEU A 12 79.60 -6.70 -32.69
C LEU A 12 78.09 -7.00 -32.76
N LEU A 13 77.53 -7.55 -31.68
CA LEU A 13 76.10 -7.85 -31.54
C LEU A 13 75.37 -6.62 -30.96
N SER A 14 74.69 -5.87 -31.80
CA SER A 14 73.81 -4.77 -31.38
C SER A 14 72.54 -5.34 -30.75
N ALA A 15 72.43 -5.30 -29.42
CA ALA A 15 71.22 -5.71 -28.71
C ALA A 15 70.11 -4.66 -28.88
N PHE A 16 69.13 -4.94 -29.75
CA PHE A 16 67.87 -4.22 -29.77
C PHE A 16 67.09 -4.55 -28.50
N TYR A 17 67.02 -3.60 -27.55
CA TYR A 17 66.05 -3.66 -26.45
C TYR A 17 64.66 -3.40 -27.02
N ALA A 18 63.85 -4.45 -27.19
CA ALA A 18 62.42 -4.29 -27.39
C ALA A 18 61.82 -3.80 -26.07
N ALA A 19 61.43 -2.52 -26.01
CA ALA A 19 60.63 -2.02 -24.91
C ALA A 19 59.26 -2.70 -24.95
N THR A 20 59.02 -3.65 -24.05
CA THR A 20 57.68 -4.19 -23.85
C THR A 20 56.86 -3.12 -23.14
N ALA A 21 55.92 -2.51 -23.85
CA ALA A 21 54.93 -1.63 -23.23
C ALA A 21 54.11 -2.48 -22.24
N GLN A 22 54.34 -2.29 -20.95
CA GLN A 22 53.51 -2.89 -19.90
C GLN A 22 52.22 -2.07 -19.84
N ALA A 23 51.07 -2.71 -20.05
CA ALA A 23 49.80 -2.08 -19.74
C ALA A 23 49.73 -1.92 -18.21
N GLU A 24 49.65 -0.68 -17.74
CA GLU A 24 49.54 -0.38 -16.31
C GLU A 24 48.06 -0.14 -16.00
N ASP A 25 47.46 -1.06 -15.24
CA ASP A 25 46.07 -0.96 -14.82
C ASP A 25 45.95 -0.11 -13.55
N VAL A 26 45.06 0.88 -13.57
CA VAL A 26 44.68 1.64 -12.36
C VAL A 26 43.47 0.97 -11.73
N GLN A 27 43.63 0.46 -10.51
CA GLN A 27 42.56 -0.19 -9.76
C GLN A 27 41.99 0.74 -8.69
N GLY A 28 40.67 0.68 -8.50
CA GLY A 28 39.94 1.39 -7.46
C GLY A 28 38.67 0.64 -7.07
N GLN A 29 38.07 1.01 -5.94
CA GLN A 29 36.79 0.47 -5.50
C GLN A 29 35.68 1.49 -5.70
N ILE A 30 34.50 1.02 -6.11
CA ILE A 30 33.26 1.81 -6.17
C ILE A 30 32.35 1.31 -5.06
N THR A 31 31.92 2.21 -4.20
CA THR A 31 30.87 1.91 -3.22
C THR A 31 29.50 2.20 -3.84
N VAL A 32 28.59 1.23 -3.76
CA VAL A 32 27.20 1.38 -4.17
C VAL A 32 26.33 1.28 -2.91
N ASN A 33 25.57 2.33 -2.61
CA ASN A 33 24.67 2.38 -1.45
C ASN A 33 23.23 2.63 -1.90
N ALA A 34 22.28 2.12 -1.12
CA ALA A 34 20.87 2.47 -1.22
C ALA A 34 20.27 2.60 0.18
N ASP A 35 19.63 3.74 0.46
CA ASP A 35 18.92 3.97 1.70
C ASP A 35 17.42 3.70 1.50
N VAL A 36 16.92 2.65 2.13
CA VAL A 36 15.51 2.26 2.04
C VAL A 36 14.76 2.81 3.25
N ALA A 37 13.90 3.80 3.03
CA ALA A 37 13.02 4.34 4.06
C ALA A 37 11.82 3.42 4.30
N ALA A 38 11.32 3.37 5.54
CA ALA A 38 10.08 2.69 5.85
C ALA A 38 8.90 3.35 5.11
N SER A 39 8.13 2.55 4.37
CA SER A 39 6.95 2.99 3.63
C SER A 39 5.84 1.94 3.69
N CYS A 40 4.61 2.39 3.40
CA CYS A 40 3.47 1.53 3.15
C CYS A 40 2.77 1.92 1.84
N GLU A 41 2.21 0.94 1.16
CA GLU A 41 1.41 1.08 -0.05
C GLU A 41 0.02 0.48 0.20
N VAL A 42 -1.00 1.11 -0.37
CA VAL A 42 -2.39 0.60 -0.36
C VAL A 42 -2.75 0.21 -1.79
N ALA A 43 -3.32 -0.97 -1.98
CA ALA A 43 -3.84 -1.43 -3.26
C ALA A 43 -5.18 -2.15 -3.08
N THR A 44 -5.98 -2.24 -4.14
CA THR A 44 -7.10 -3.20 -4.16
C THR A 44 -6.55 -4.62 -4.03
N SER A 45 -7.19 -5.48 -3.23
CA SER A 45 -6.71 -6.85 -3.04
C SER A 45 -6.59 -7.60 -4.38
N GLY A 46 -5.41 -8.15 -4.66
CA GLY A 46 -5.08 -8.83 -5.92
C GLY A 46 -4.59 -7.90 -7.05
N SER A 47 -4.56 -6.58 -6.84
CA SER A 47 -3.97 -5.60 -7.75
C SER A 47 -2.52 -5.28 -7.33
N THR A 48 -1.68 -4.93 -8.30
CA THR A 48 -0.32 -4.38 -8.08
C THR A 48 -0.26 -2.88 -8.31
N THR A 49 -1.40 -2.23 -8.55
CA THR A 49 -1.47 -0.79 -8.78
C THR A 49 -1.78 -0.09 -7.46
N PRO A 50 -0.88 0.79 -6.97
CA PRO A 50 -1.14 1.59 -5.79
C PRO A 50 -2.36 2.48 -5.95
N LEU A 51 -3.17 2.58 -4.91
CA LEU A 51 -4.22 3.57 -4.76
C LEU A 51 -3.65 4.85 -4.14
N THR A 52 -4.09 6.00 -4.62
CA THR A 52 -3.74 7.31 -4.05
C THR A 52 -4.99 8.16 -3.89
N GLY A 53 -5.18 8.73 -2.69
CA GLY A 53 -6.28 9.64 -2.35
C GLY A 53 -7.68 9.01 -2.24
N ASN A 54 -7.98 7.96 -3.01
CA ASN A 54 -9.24 7.25 -2.98
C ASN A 54 -8.99 5.75 -2.75
N PHE A 55 -9.45 5.24 -1.61
CA PHE A 55 -9.30 3.84 -1.22
C PHE A 55 -10.57 3.02 -1.45
N GLY A 56 -11.45 3.48 -2.32
CA GLY A 56 -12.62 2.76 -2.80
C GLY A 56 -13.95 3.39 -2.36
N LYS A 57 -15.01 2.60 -2.42
CA LYS A 57 -16.39 3.06 -2.24
C LYS A 57 -17.28 1.92 -1.75
N LEU A 58 -18.03 2.17 -0.68
CA LEU A 58 -19.14 1.32 -0.27
C LEU A 58 -20.44 1.82 -0.90
N THR A 59 -21.20 0.91 -1.51
CA THR A 59 -22.51 1.20 -2.09
C THR A 59 -23.56 0.27 -1.50
N PHE A 60 -24.68 0.85 -1.04
CA PHE A 60 -25.82 0.11 -0.53
C PHE A 60 -26.90 -0.01 -1.63
N ASP A 61 -27.35 -1.24 -1.91
CA ASP A 61 -28.50 -1.45 -2.79
C ASP A 61 -29.80 -1.29 -2.00
N THR A 62 -30.44 -0.14 -2.17
CA THR A 62 -31.67 0.20 -1.48
C THR A 62 -32.92 -0.29 -2.19
N SER A 63 -32.84 -1.14 -3.22
CA SER A 63 -34.02 -1.67 -3.92
C SER A 63 -35.01 -2.40 -3.01
N SER A 64 -34.50 -3.02 -1.93
CA SER A 64 -35.29 -3.78 -0.95
C SER A 64 -35.54 -3.03 0.37
N TRP A 65 -35.30 -1.71 0.43
CA TRP A 65 -35.32 -0.92 1.66
C TRP A 65 -36.66 -0.92 2.43
N MET A 66 -37.77 -1.13 1.73
CA MET A 66 -39.11 -1.26 2.35
C MET A 66 -39.38 -2.63 2.97
N SER A 67 -38.48 -3.61 2.82
CA SER A 67 -38.64 -4.96 3.39
C SER A 67 -38.45 -5.02 4.91
N GLY A 68 -37.99 -3.93 5.53
CA GLY A 68 -37.67 -3.88 6.95
C GLY A 68 -36.40 -4.67 7.33
N LYS A 69 -35.65 -5.18 6.35
CA LYS A 69 -34.42 -5.94 6.57
C LYS A 69 -33.18 -5.03 6.47
N PRO A 70 -32.12 -5.27 7.28
CA PRO A 70 -30.85 -4.59 7.12
C PRO A 70 -30.31 -4.75 5.69
N ILE A 71 -29.67 -3.70 5.20
CA ILE A 71 -29.07 -3.67 3.86
C ILE A 71 -27.56 -3.65 4.01
N ALA A 72 -26.90 -4.62 3.39
CA ALA A 72 -25.45 -4.70 3.32
C ALA A 72 -24.93 -3.92 2.11
N SER A 73 -23.73 -3.36 2.24
CA SER A 73 -23.02 -2.79 1.10
C SER A 73 -22.39 -3.87 0.22
N ALA A 74 -22.05 -3.50 -1.01
CA ALA A 74 -20.96 -4.19 -1.71
C ALA A 74 -19.66 -4.04 -0.87
N PRO A 75 -18.86 -5.11 -0.72
CA PRO A 75 -17.62 -5.03 0.05
C PRO A 75 -16.54 -4.28 -0.72
N ASP A 76 -15.64 -3.63 0.01
CA ASP A 76 -14.44 -3.00 -0.53
C ASP A 76 -13.20 -3.73 -0.03
N ASN A 77 -12.28 -4.09 -0.92
CA ASN A 77 -11.18 -5.00 -0.60
C ASN A 77 -9.84 -4.31 -0.80
N LEU A 78 -9.10 -4.15 0.29
CA LEU A 78 -7.83 -3.44 0.33
C LEU A 78 -6.72 -4.34 0.89
N THR A 79 -5.53 -4.16 0.35
CA THR A 79 -4.29 -4.70 0.90
C THR A 79 -3.35 -3.55 1.18
N ILE A 80 -2.91 -3.44 2.44
CA ILE A 80 -1.90 -2.49 2.87
C ILE A 80 -0.61 -3.26 3.09
N THR A 81 0.43 -2.96 2.31
CA THR A 81 1.74 -3.62 2.41
C THR A 81 2.77 -2.61 2.84
N CYS A 82 3.51 -2.92 3.91
CA CYS A 82 4.60 -2.09 4.38
C CYS A 82 5.94 -2.78 4.18
N THR A 83 7.01 -1.98 4.18
CA THR A 83 8.40 -2.46 4.29
C THR A 83 8.58 -3.48 5.44
N ALA A 84 9.51 -4.43 5.28
CA ALA A 84 9.71 -5.52 6.23
C ALA A 84 9.99 -5.00 7.65
N GLY A 85 9.39 -5.66 8.66
CA GLY A 85 9.48 -5.26 10.07
C GLY A 85 8.46 -4.22 10.51
N ASN A 86 7.73 -3.61 9.58
CA ASN A 86 6.72 -2.60 9.88
C ASN A 86 5.31 -3.15 9.69
N ALA A 87 4.39 -2.88 10.62
CA ALA A 87 2.97 -3.17 10.47
C ALA A 87 2.17 -1.87 10.47
N PRO A 88 1.24 -1.67 9.52
CA PRO A 88 0.47 -0.44 9.46
C PRO A 88 -0.51 -0.36 10.63
N VAL A 89 -0.66 0.84 11.18
CA VAL A 89 -1.82 1.25 11.98
C VAL A 89 -2.83 1.85 11.01
N VAL A 90 -4.03 1.26 10.95
CA VAL A 90 -5.08 1.66 10.00
C VAL A 90 -6.28 2.14 10.79
N LYS A 91 -6.68 3.40 10.59
CA LYS A 91 -7.81 4.02 11.27
C LYS A 91 -8.76 4.63 10.25
N ILE A 92 -10.06 4.58 10.52
CA ILE A 92 -11.09 5.30 9.76
C ILE A 92 -11.68 6.34 10.70
N ASP A 93 -11.84 7.58 10.24
CA ASP A 93 -12.40 8.66 11.05
C ASP A 93 -13.94 8.55 11.20
N GLN A 94 -14.55 9.62 11.70
CA GLN A 94 -15.99 9.72 11.95
C GLN A 94 -16.80 10.12 10.72
N GLY A 95 -16.17 10.39 9.59
CA GLY A 95 -16.85 11.00 8.45
C GLY A 95 -17.38 12.40 8.76
N GLU A 96 -18.32 12.85 7.93
CA GLU A 96 -18.84 14.21 8.03
C GLU A 96 -19.99 14.35 9.03
N ASN A 97 -20.72 13.26 9.32
CA ASN A 97 -22.01 13.34 10.03
C ASN A 97 -22.19 12.32 11.16
N TYR A 98 -21.14 11.80 11.79
CA TYR A 98 -21.22 10.78 12.85
C TYR A 98 -22.30 11.06 13.91
N ASP A 99 -22.98 10.01 14.36
CA ASP A 99 -23.87 10.02 15.52
C ASP A 99 -23.16 9.43 16.75
N PRO A 100 -22.72 10.26 17.71
CA PRO A 100 -22.06 9.76 18.92
C PRO A 100 -23.03 9.02 19.86
N ASP A 101 -24.32 9.35 19.85
CA ASP A 101 -25.32 8.74 20.73
C ASP A 101 -25.69 7.34 20.21
N ALA A 102 -25.90 7.21 18.90
CA ALA A 102 -26.20 5.94 18.24
C ALA A 102 -24.94 5.10 17.93
N LYS A 103 -23.75 5.72 18.04
CA LYS A 103 -22.45 5.12 17.67
C LYS A 103 -22.45 4.60 16.22
N SER A 104 -22.94 5.42 15.30
CA SER A 104 -23.07 5.11 13.88
C SER A 104 -22.51 6.24 13.02
N TRP A 105 -21.98 5.89 11.86
CA TRP A 105 -21.76 6.88 10.81
C TRP A 105 -23.10 7.25 10.17
N ARG A 106 -23.19 8.44 9.56
CA ARG A 106 -24.40 8.88 8.86
C ARG A 106 -24.09 9.39 7.46
N MET A 107 -24.86 8.89 6.51
CA MET A 107 -24.95 9.51 5.20
C MET A 107 -26.02 10.60 5.22
N LYS A 108 -25.72 11.72 4.56
CA LYS A 108 -26.62 12.87 4.46
C LYS A 108 -27.04 13.09 3.00
N ASN A 109 -28.29 13.46 2.78
CA ASN A 109 -28.76 13.92 1.46
C ASN A 109 -28.90 15.46 1.39
N LYS A 110 -29.25 15.98 0.21
CA LYS A 110 -29.44 17.43 -0.01
C LYS A 110 -30.66 18.04 0.71
N ALA A 111 -31.57 17.21 1.20
CA ALA A 111 -32.79 17.61 1.91
C ALA A 111 -32.67 17.38 3.43
N ASP A 112 -31.44 17.34 3.95
CA ASP A 112 -31.10 17.09 5.36
C ASP A 112 -31.62 15.76 5.93
N GLY A 113 -32.00 14.81 5.07
CA GLY A 113 -32.23 13.43 5.45
C GLY A 113 -30.91 12.78 5.92
N MET A 114 -31.02 11.91 6.91
CA MET A 114 -29.90 11.14 7.46
C MET A 114 -30.18 9.63 7.40
N LEU A 115 -29.15 8.85 7.06
CA LEU A 115 -29.17 7.39 7.12
C LEU A 115 -27.97 6.87 7.91
N ASP A 116 -28.25 6.16 9.00
CA ASP A 116 -27.23 5.51 9.81
C ASP A 116 -26.65 4.27 9.12
N TYR A 117 -25.35 4.09 9.25
CA TYR A 117 -24.66 2.86 8.90
C TYR A 117 -23.53 2.55 9.87
N LYS A 118 -23.13 1.27 9.87
CA LYS A 118 -21.99 0.75 10.62
C LYS A 118 -21.03 0.05 9.67
N LEU A 119 -19.75 0.03 10.05
CA LEU A 119 -18.69 -0.63 9.31
C LEU A 119 -18.20 -1.86 10.03
N PHE A 120 -17.81 -2.88 9.27
CA PHE A 120 -17.36 -4.17 9.77
C PHE A 120 -16.16 -4.65 8.96
N SER A 121 -15.31 -5.46 9.58
CA SER A 121 -14.13 -6.06 8.92
C SER A 121 -14.32 -7.53 8.54
N ASP A 122 -15.54 -8.07 8.64
CA ASP A 122 -15.86 -9.44 8.26
C ASP A 122 -17.26 -9.58 7.64
N ALA A 123 -17.41 -10.59 6.78
CA ALA A 123 -18.65 -10.84 6.04
C ALA A 123 -19.85 -11.22 6.91
N ALA A 124 -19.62 -11.72 8.12
CA ALA A 124 -20.68 -12.06 9.06
C ALA A 124 -21.16 -10.84 9.87
N LEU A 125 -20.52 -9.68 9.68
CA LEU A 125 -20.80 -8.43 10.40
C LEU A 125 -20.66 -8.59 11.92
N ALA A 126 -19.68 -9.40 12.36
CA ALA A 126 -19.44 -9.67 13.78
C ALA A 126 -18.42 -8.72 14.42
N THR A 127 -17.51 -8.18 13.63
CA THR A 127 -16.39 -7.34 14.04
C THR A 127 -16.66 -5.91 13.58
N GLU A 128 -17.37 -5.16 14.41
CA GLU A 128 -17.66 -3.75 14.16
C GLU A 128 -16.37 -2.92 14.24
N ILE A 129 -16.16 -2.05 13.25
CA ILE A 129 -15.09 -1.07 13.23
C ILE A 129 -15.54 0.14 14.04
N THR A 130 -14.69 0.59 14.96
CA THR A 130 -14.91 1.81 15.74
C THR A 130 -14.07 2.95 15.14
N PRO A 131 -14.63 4.17 15.00
CA PRO A 131 -13.86 5.31 14.49
C PRO A 131 -12.59 5.57 15.30
N ASN A 132 -11.52 5.96 14.60
CA ASN A 132 -10.22 6.34 15.15
C ASN A 132 -9.48 5.24 15.95
N VAL A 133 -9.97 4.00 15.90
CA VAL A 133 -9.35 2.81 16.50
C VAL A 133 -8.59 2.03 15.43
N ASP A 134 -7.43 1.47 15.80
CA ASP A 134 -6.62 0.66 14.88
C ASP A 134 -7.35 -0.64 14.52
N ILE A 135 -7.61 -0.83 13.23
CA ILE A 135 -8.29 -2.01 12.68
C ILE A 135 -7.31 -3.19 12.61
N ASN A 136 -6.01 -2.94 12.39
CA ASN A 136 -4.98 -3.97 12.29
C ASN A 136 -4.47 -4.41 13.68
N THR A 137 -5.39 -4.90 14.52
CA THR A 137 -5.11 -5.26 15.92
C THR A 137 -4.05 -6.36 16.08
N LYS A 138 -3.91 -7.23 15.07
CA LYS A 138 -2.92 -8.32 15.04
C LYS A 138 -1.57 -7.92 14.43
N LYS A 139 -1.40 -6.65 14.05
CA LYS A 139 -0.17 -6.13 13.43
C LYS A 139 0.30 -6.95 12.22
N ALA A 140 -0.64 -7.35 11.37
CA ALA A 140 -0.34 -8.08 10.15
C ALA A 140 0.38 -7.19 9.13
N ASN A 141 1.30 -7.78 8.34
CA ASN A 141 1.89 -7.18 7.15
C ASN A 141 2.23 -8.31 6.14
N PRO A 142 1.65 -8.32 4.93
CA PRO A 142 0.61 -7.39 4.45
C PRO A 142 -0.67 -7.49 5.29
N PHE A 143 -1.36 -6.37 5.46
CA PHE A 143 -2.66 -6.30 6.11
C PHE A 143 -3.75 -6.32 5.05
N ALA A 144 -4.53 -7.39 5.01
CA ALA A 144 -5.72 -7.49 4.18
C ALA A 144 -6.95 -6.99 4.96
N LEU A 145 -7.67 -6.03 4.38
CA LEU A 145 -8.89 -5.46 4.93
C LEU A 145 -10.01 -5.60 3.90
N THR A 146 -11.06 -6.35 4.23
CA THR A 146 -12.33 -6.24 3.53
C THR A 146 -13.29 -5.42 4.39
N LEU A 147 -13.72 -4.29 3.86
CA LEU A 147 -14.66 -3.38 4.50
C LEU A 147 -16.08 -3.72 4.09
N TYR A 148 -16.96 -3.90 5.07
CA TYR A 148 -18.37 -4.13 4.89
C TYR A 148 -19.16 -3.01 5.56
N GLY A 149 -20.20 -2.51 4.91
CA GLY A 149 -21.18 -1.61 5.50
C GLY A 149 -22.49 -2.34 5.78
N GLN A 150 -23.17 -1.96 6.86
CA GLN A 150 -24.57 -2.30 7.10
C GLN A 150 -25.35 -1.04 7.46
N MET A 151 -26.46 -0.80 6.76
CA MET A 151 -27.47 0.14 7.19
C MET A 151 -28.70 -0.62 7.69
N GLN A 152 -29.35 -0.08 8.72
CA GLN A 152 -30.63 -0.62 9.16
C GLN A 152 -31.73 -0.21 8.18
N ALA A 153 -32.76 -1.05 8.03
CA ALA A 153 -33.95 -0.59 7.34
C ALA A 153 -34.58 0.57 8.10
N ILE A 154 -35.18 1.49 7.35
CA ILE A 154 -35.96 2.57 7.92
C ILE A 154 -37.25 1.97 8.50
N PRO A 155 -37.56 2.19 9.79
CA PRO A 155 -38.80 1.72 10.38
C PRO A 155 -40.02 2.23 9.62
N ALA A 156 -41.04 1.39 9.47
CA ALA A 156 -42.28 1.79 8.80
C ALA A 156 -42.85 3.07 9.44
N GLY A 157 -43.21 4.05 8.60
CA GLY A 157 -43.76 5.35 9.03
C GLY A 157 -42.73 6.45 9.31
N LYS A 158 -41.44 6.21 9.05
CA LYS A 158 -40.43 7.27 8.99
C LYS A 158 -40.36 7.82 7.56
N ASP A 159 -40.72 9.07 7.38
CA ASP A 159 -40.54 9.79 6.11
C ASP A 159 -39.06 10.13 5.93
N ILE A 160 -38.39 9.35 5.08
CA ILE A 160 -37.01 9.61 4.67
C ILE A 160 -37.04 10.19 3.25
N PRO A 161 -36.55 11.42 3.03
CA PRO A 161 -36.65 12.06 1.72
C PRO A 161 -35.91 11.26 0.64
N ALA A 162 -36.52 11.12 -0.53
CA ALA A 162 -35.88 10.48 -1.67
C ALA A 162 -34.64 11.29 -2.13
N GLY A 163 -33.58 10.59 -2.53
CA GLY A 163 -32.36 11.21 -3.05
C GLY A 163 -31.12 10.41 -2.72
N SER A 164 -29.96 10.88 -3.20
CA SER A 164 -28.67 10.29 -2.88
C SER A 164 -28.20 10.74 -1.50
N TYR A 165 -27.84 9.78 -0.67
CA TYR A 165 -27.22 9.98 0.64
C TYR A 165 -25.72 9.67 0.50
N ASN A 166 -24.87 10.56 1.01
CA ASN A 166 -23.42 10.39 0.93
C ASN A 166 -22.78 10.70 2.27
N ASP A 167 -21.63 10.07 2.50
CA ASP A 167 -20.69 10.36 3.58
C ASP A 167 -19.28 10.16 3.00
N THR A 168 -18.31 10.88 3.55
CA THR A 168 -16.90 10.79 3.14
C THR A 168 -16.06 10.47 4.37
N LEU A 169 -15.44 9.29 4.39
CA LEU A 169 -14.59 8.85 5.48
C LEU A 169 -13.13 8.99 5.11
N ASN A 170 -12.30 9.47 6.04
CA ASN A 170 -10.86 9.46 5.87
C ASN A 170 -10.25 8.23 6.54
N MET A 171 -9.60 7.41 5.73
CA MET A 171 -8.76 6.32 6.22
C MET A 171 -7.31 6.79 6.32
N THR A 172 -6.74 6.70 7.52
CA THR A 172 -5.34 7.05 7.80
C THR A 172 -4.53 5.77 7.99
N ILE A 173 -3.47 5.63 7.20
CA ILE A 173 -2.45 4.60 7.36
C ILE A 173 -1.20 5.27 7.94
N SER A 174 -0.71 4.76 9.07
CA SER A 174 0.52 5.23 9.70
C SER A 174 1.42 4.05 10.03
N TRP A 175 2.73 4.28 10.00
CA TRP A 175 3.76 3.29 10.30
C TRP A 175 4.94 3.99 10.97
N THR A 176 5.65 3.26 11.83
CA THR A 176 6.91 3.70 12.41
C THR A 176 8.01 2.85 11.82
N GLY A 177 9.03 3.47 11.23
CA GLY A 177 10.29 2.81 10.87
C GLY A 177 11.30 2.84 12.00
#